data_AF-A0A8H6I633-F1
#
_entry.id   AF-A0A8H6I633-F1
#
_cell.length_a   1.000
_cell.length_b   1.000
_cell.length_c   1.000
_cell.angle_alpha   90.00
_cell.angle_beta   90.00
_cell.angle_gamma   90.00
#
_symmetry.space_group_name_H-M   'P 1'
#
loop_
_entity.id
_entity.type
_entity.pdbx_description
1 polymer ?
#
loop_
_entity_poly.entity_id
_entity_poly.type
_entity_poly.pdbx_seq_one_letter_code
_entity_poly.pdbx_strand_id
1 'polypeptide(L)'
;MLHSPYLRKYIVPDVSTLRRHLGSYHESKYRRWCSKNDFLSKLPKDIRARATAAEAEADIQGTLDGHVKPIPPKPTIIKYSDAIFQEAAEDWLIITNQPLDALSHPKFQYMVDVASRALDGVKIPEKKNMRASIIHRFQKNVQELRHKLNVRTPIHSLIRFFAYLGCRATRFGVRSPSPATHGRPAIETRTSPSPVTGSRK
;
A
#
# COMPACT_ATOMS: atom_id res chain seq x y z
N MET A 1 63.48 48.23 46.58
CA MET A 1 62.45 47.38 47.19
C MET A 1 61.25 48.24 47.54
N LEU A 2 60.13 48.11 46.83
CA LEU A 2 58.85 48.67 47.24
C LEU A 2 57.83 47.53 47.19
N HIS A 3 57.35 47.13 48.36
CA HIS A 3 56.25 46.17 48.52
C HIS A 3 54.95 46.90 48.20
N SER A 4 54.13 46.31 47.32
CA SER A 4 52.75 46.73 47.08
C SER A 4 51.82 45.93 48.01
N PRO A 5 51.26 46.53 49.07
CA PRO A 5 50.16 45.93 49.81
C PRO A 5 48.85 46.15 49.02
N TYR A 6 47.79 45.40 49.33
CA TYR A 6 46.44 45.49 48.72
C TYR A 6 46.12 44.51 47.57
N LEU A 7 46.23 43.21 47.81
CA LEU A 7 45.27 42.25 47.26
C LEU A 7 44.09 42.12 48.23
N ARG A 8 43.10 43.00 48.08
CA ARG A 8 41.81 42.89 48.79
C ARG A 8 41.07 41.66 48.24
N LYS A 9 41.12 40.54 48.96
CA LYS A 9 40.33 39.34 48.63
C LYS A 9 38.85 39.69 48.78
N TYR A 10 38.16 39.90 47.66
CA TYR A 10 36.70 39.94 47.64
C TYR A 10 36.22 38.51 47.89
N ILE A 11 35.58 38.27 49.04
CA ILE A 11 34.80 37.05 49.27
C ILE A 11 33.62 37.18 48.31
N VAL A 12 33.72 36.56 47.14
CA VAL A 12 32.56 36.38 46.27
C VAL A 12 31.64 35.42 47.01
N PRO A 13 30.46 35.83 47.48
CA PRO A 13 29.53 34.91 48.08
C PRO A 13 29.19 33.88 47.01
N ASP A 14 29.41 32.60 47.32
CA ASP A 14 29.04 31.52 46.43
C ASP A 14 27.56 31.69 46.06
N VAL A 15 27.27 31.78 44.76
CA VAL A 15 25.92 32.02 44.22
C VAL A 15 24.90 30.98 44.70
N SER A 16 25.37 29.81 45.15
CA SER A 16 24.54 28.80 45.82
C SER A 16 23.96 29.28 47.16
N THR A 17 24.72 30.10 47.91
CA THR A 17 24.35 30.63 49.23
C THR A 17 23.28 31.71 49.15
N LEU A 18 23.35 32.59 48.13
CA LEU A 18 22.38 33.66 47.96
C LEU A 18 20.99 33.12 47.60
N ARG A 19 20.92 32.08 46.75
CA ARG A 19 19.65 31.42 46.41
C ARG A 19 19.03 30.73 47.63
N ARG A 20 19.86 30.11 48.48
CA ARG A 20 19.41 29.49 49.73
C ARG A 20 18.91 30.55 50.72
N HIS A 21 19.63 31.66 50.88
CA HIS A 21 19.23 32.77 51.72
C HIS A 21 17.90 33.40 51.27
N LEU A 22 17.76 33.67 49.97
CA LEU A 22 16.50 34.15 49.38
C LEU A 22 15.36 33.16 49.64
N GLY A 23 15.62 31.86 49.51
CA GLY A 23 14.65 30.81 49.79
C GLY A 23 14.27 30.66 51.27
N SER A 24 15.12 31.09 52.20
CA SER A 24 14.83 31.00 53.64
C SER A 24 14.15 32.25 54.20
N TYR A 25 14.61 33.45 53.83
CA TYR A 25 14.17 34.71 54.46
C TYR A 25 13.24 35.54 53.58
N HIS A 26 13.29 35.33 52.25
CA HIS A 26 12.63 36.22 51.29
C HIS A 26 11.79 35.45 50.25
N GLU A 27 11.42 34.20 50.54
CA GLU A 27 10.73 33.28 49.62
C GLU A 27 9.49 33.93 48.98
N SER A 28 8.60 34.50 49.80
CA SER A 28 7.34 35.09 49.33
C SER A 28 7.54 36.36 48.51
N LYS A 29 8.50 37.22 48.89
CA LYS A 29 8.81 38.46 48.14
C LYS A 29 9.44 38.13 46.79
N TYR A 30 10.35 37.15 46.77
CA TYR A 30 11.01 36.68 45.56
C TYR A 30 10.02 36.05 44.58
N ARG A 31 9.12 35.16 45.03
CA ARG A 31 8.08 34.59 44.15
C ARG A 31 7.16 35.66 43.56
N ARG A 32 6.73 36.66 44.35
CA ARG A 32 5.93 37.78 43.83
C ARG A 32 6.68 38.59 42.78
N TRP A 33 7.97 38.85 42.99
CA TRP A 33 8.80 39.52 42.00
C TRP A 33 8.93 38.68 40.73
N CYS A 34 9.15 37.37 40.85
CA CYS A 34 9.19 36.46 39.72
C CYS A 34 7.88 36.49 38.90
N SER A 35 6.71 36.40 39.56
CA SER A 35 5.41 36.49 38.89
C SER A 35 5.15 37.86 38.25
N LYS A 36 5.59 38.95 38.88
CA LYS A 36 5.41 40.31 38.33
C LYS A 36 6.26 40.57 37.09
N ASN A 37 7.38 39.87 36.96
CA ASN A 37 8.36 40.08 35.90
C ASN A 37 8.44 38.88 34.94
N ASP A 38 7.45 37.98 34.95
CA ASP A 38 7.38 36.78 34.11
C ASP A 38 8.62 35.86 34.18
N PHE A 39 9.29 35.84 35.34
CA PHE A 39 10.42 34.94 35.58
C PHE A 39 9.98 33.65 36.25
N LEU A 40 10.57 32.54 35.80
CA LEU A 40 10.44 31.25 36.48
C LEU A 40 11.27 31.23 37.76
N SER A 41 10.62 31.01 38.91
CA SER A 41 11.34 30.83 40.17
C SER A 41 12.36 29.70 40.09
N LYS A 42 13.59 30.01 40.50
CA LYS A 42 14.72 29.04 40.58
C LYS A 42 15.05 28.65 42.03
N LEU A 43 14.12 28.87 42.96
CA LEU A 43 14.28 28.34 44.31
C LEU A 43 14.28 26.80 44.28
N PRO A 44 15.11 26.13 45.08
CA PRO A 44 15.19 24.66 45.09
C PRO A 44 13.84 23.96 45.27
N LYS A 45 12.94 24.52 46.09
CA LYS A 45 11.58 24.00 46.30
C LYS A 45 10.74 24.01 45.01
N ASP A 46 10.80 25.10 44.25
CA ASP A 46 9.99 25.30 43.03
C ASP A 46 10.53 24.49 41.84
N ILE A 47 11.83 24.21 41.84
CA ILE A 47 12.45 23.29 40.87
C ILE A 47 11.95 21.86 41.13
N ARG A 48 11.98 21.41 42.40
CA ARG A 48 11.51 20.07 42.78
C ARG A 48 10.01 19.88 42.49
N ALA A 49 9.18 20.85 42.86
CA ALA A 49 7.74 20.78 42.62
C ALA A 49 7.38 20.67 41.13
N ARG A 50 8.15 21.34 40.26
CA ARG A 50 7.97 21.21 38.81
C ARG A 50 8.47 19.88 38.26
N ALA A 51 9.58 19.36 38.79
CA ALA A 51 10.06 18.04 38.41
C ALA A 51 9.02 16.96 38.76
N THR A 52 8.45 17.00 39.97
CA THR A 52 7.41 16.04 40.38
C THR A 52 6.12 16.18 39.58
N ALA A 53 5.74 17.40 39.20
CA ALA A 53 4.57 17.62 38.34
C ALA A 53 4.80 17.08 36.92
N ALA A 54 6.00 17.28 36.36
CA ALA A 54 6.37 16.76 35.05
C ALA A 54 6.48 15.22 35.05
N GLU A 55 6.95 14.61 36.13
CA GLU A 55 6.95 13.15 36.32
C GLU A 55 5.52 12.61 36.39
N ALA A 56 4.63 13.25 37.15
CA ALA A 56 3.21 12.89 37.21
C ALA A 56 2.49 13.04 35.86
N GLU A 57 2.85 14.04 35.05
CA GLU A 57 2.34 14.20 33.68
C GLU A 57 2.93 13.18 32.71
N ALA A 58 4.19 12.78 32.89
CA ALA A 58 4.83 11.73 32.10
C ALA A 58 4.22 10.35 32.37
N ASP A 59 3.80 10.07 33.61
CA ASP A 59 3.05 8.85 33.95
C ASP A 59 1.65 8.78 33.29
N ILE A 60 1.17 9.90 32.71
CA ILE A 60 -0.07 9.97 31.92
C ILE A 60 0.23 9.70 30.42
N GLN A 61 1.41 9.19 30.05
CA GLN A 61 1.65 8.76 28.67
C GLN A 61 0.62 7.69 28.26
N GLY A 62 -0.41 8.13 27.52
CA GLY A 62 -1.52 7.30 27.08
C GLY A 62 -1.01 6.11 26.28
N THR A 63 -1.58 4.94 26.54
CA THR A 63 -1.37 3.75 25.72
C THR A 63 -1.59 4.10 24.26
N LEU A 64 -0.68 3.63 23.39
CA LEU A 64 -0.61 3.90 21.95
C LEU A 64 -1.82 3.40 21.14
N ASP A 65 -2.87 2.96 21.82
CA ASP A 65 -4.05 2.28 21.29
C ASP A 65 -4.85 3.16 20.32
N GLY A 66 -4.88 4.48 20.57
CA GLY A 66 -5.54 5.44 19.68
C GLY A 66 -4.89 5.61 18.30
N HIS A 67 -3.69 5.06 18.08
CA HIS A 67 -2.97 5.12 16.79
C HIS A 67 -2.75 3.74 16.14
N VAL A 68 -3.11 2.65 16.81
CA VAL A 68 -3.04 1.31 16.21
C VAL A 68 -4.24 1.11 15.30
N LYS A 69 -4.07 1.34 14.01
CA LYS A 69 -5.06 0.94 13.00
C LYS A 69 -5.02 -0.58 12.85
N PRO A 70 -6.15 -1.29 12.87
CA PRO A 70 -6.18 -2.72 12.59
C PRO A 70 -5.62 -2.96 11.18
N ILE A 71 -4.58 -3.79 11.08
CA ILE A 71 -4.03 -4.21 9.80
C ILE A 71 -5.13 -5.00 9.09
N PRO A 72 -5.50 -4.64 7.85
CA PRO A 72 -6.50 -5.40 7.11
C PRO A 72 -6.06 -6.87 7.03
N PRO A 73 -6.98 -7.83 7.22
CA PRO A 73 -6.63 -9.24 7.22
C PRO A 73 -5.93 -9.57 5.89
N LYS A 74 -4.72 -10.11 5.99
CA LYS A 74 -3.97 -10.56 4.82
C LYS A 74 -4.82 -11.61 4.09
N PRO A 75 -5.04 -11.50 2.77
CA PRO A 75 -5.80 -12.50 2.04
C PRO A 75 -5.17 -13.87 2.28
N THR A 76 -5.99 -14.82 2.72
CA THR A 76 -5.56 -16.20 2.91
C THR A 76 -5.19 -16.77 1.54
N ILE A 77 -3.89 -16.97 1.32
CA ILE A 77 -3.37 -17.64 0.14
C ILE A 77 -3.87 -19.09 0.22
N ILE A 78 -4.75 -19.50 -0.69
CA ILE A 78 -5.18 -20.89 -0.79
C ILE A 78 -3.93 -21.71 -1.06
N LYS A 79 -3.62 -22.65 -0.16
CA LYS A 79 -2.48 -23.54 -0.33
C LYS A 79 -2.75 -24.42 -1.55
N TYR A 80 -1.73 -24.64 -2.36
CA TYR A 80 -1.79 -25.60 -3.46
C TYR A 80 -2.19 -26.99 -2.93
N SER A 81 -3.13 -27.64 -3.61
CA SER A 81 -3.42 -29.06 -3.47
C SER A 81 -3.69 -29.64 -4.86
N ASP A 82 -3.29 -30.89 -5.07
CA ASP A 82 -3.44 -31.54 -6.38
C ASP A 82 -4.92 -31.65 -6.78
N ALA A 83 -5.83 -31.85 -5.81
CA ALA A 83 -7.26 -31.93 -6.06
C ALA A 83 -7.84 -30.61 -6.58
N ILE A 84 -7.48 -29.47 -5.98
CA ILE A 84 -7.95 -28.14 -6.43
C ILE A 84 -7.38 -27.83 -7.82
N PHE A 85 -6.11 -28.20 -8.05
CA PHE A 85 -5.49 -28.00 -9.36
C PHE A 85 -6.16 -28.85 -10.44
N GLN A 86 -6.46 -30.12 -10.13
CA GLN A 86 -7.16 -31.02 -11.04
C GLN A 86 -8.55 -30.48 -11.40
N GLU A 87 -9.36 -30.08 -10.42
CA GLU A 87 -10.68 -29.50 -10.63
C GLU A 87 -10.61 -28.24 -11.52
N ALA A 88 -9.68 -27.32 -11.20
CA ALA A 88 -9.48 -26.11 -12.00
C ALA A 88 -9.03 -26.41 -13.45
N ALA A 89 -8.24 -27.46 -13.65
CA ALA A 89 -7.80 -27.89 -14.98
C ALA A 89 -8.96 -28.50 -15.78
N GLU A 90 -9.80 -29.33 -15.16
CA GLU A 90 -11.01 -29.91 -15.76
C GLU A 90 -11.99 -28.79 -16.20
N ASP A 91 -12.29 -27.86 -15.30
CA ASP A 91 -13.13 -26.69 -15.60
C ASP A 91 -12.58 -25.87 -16.77
N TRP A 92 -11.26 -25.63 -16.77
CA TRP A 92 -10.60 -24.90 -17.85
C TRP A 92 -10.76 -25.62 -19.21
N LEU A 93 -10.54 -26.94 -19.26
CA LEU A 93 -10.70 -27.73 -20.48
C LEU A 93 -12.14 -27.69 -21.01
N ILE A 94 -13.13 -27.83 -20.12
CA ILE A 94 -14.56 -27.83 -20.48
C ILE A 94 -14.98 -26.46 -21.02
N ILE A 95 -14.68 -25.38 -20.29
CA ILE A 95 -15.11 -24.01 -20.65
C ILE A 95 -14.48 -23.56 -21.96
N THR A 96 -13.22 -23.93 -22.20
CA THR A 96 -12.46 -23.47 -23.38
C THR A 96 -12.45 -24.49 -24.53
N ASN A 97 -13.11 -25.63 -24.35
CA ASN A 97 -13.21 -26.74 -25.30
C ASN A 97 -11.83 -27.17 -25.84
N GLN A 98 -10.88 -27.37 -24.93
CA GLN A 98 -9.51 -27.76 -25.27
C GLN A 98 -9.37 -29.29 -25.33
N PRO A 99 -8.47 -29.83 -26.15
CA PRO A 99 -8.19 -31.26 -26.15
C PRO A 99 -7.55 -31.67 -24.81
N LEU A 100 -7.81 -32.90 -24.36
CA LEU A 100 -7.22 -33.45 -23.13
C LEU A 100 -5.67 -33.46 -23.18
N ASP A 101 -5.12 -33.64 -24.38
CA ASP A 101 -3.67 -33.59 -24.63
C ASP A 101 -3.03 -32.22 -24.36
N ALA A 102 -3.83 -31.16 -24.18
CA ALA A 102 -3.31 -29.83 -23.85
C ALA A 102 -2.51 -29.82 -22.54
N LEU A 103 -2.89 -30.65 -21.56
CA LEU A 103 -2.18 -30.76 -20.27
C LEU A 103 -0.82 -31.47 -20.42
N SER A 104 -0.69 -32.37 -21.38
CA SER A 104 0.55 -33.08 -21.70
C SER A 104 1.54 -32.24 -22.51
N HIS A 105 1.11 -31.08 -23.03
CA HIS A 105 1.95 -30.27 -23.88
C HIS A 105 3.12 -29.63 -23.09
N PRO A 106 4.39 -29.77 -23.54
CA PRO A 106 5.55 -29.34 -22.76
C PRO A 106 5.59 -27.83 -22.49
N LYS A 107 5.02 -27.01 -23.39
CA LYS A 107 4.90 -25.56 -23.15
C LYS A 107 3.87 -25.21 -22.08
N PHE A 108 2.83 -26.02 -21.91
CA PHE A 108 1.86 -25.84 -20.83
C PHE A 108 2.52 -26.17 -19.49
N GLN A 109 3.20 -27.30 -19.39
CA GLN A 109 3.96 -27.68 -18.19
C GLN A 109 5.02 -26.63 -17.81
N TYR A 110 5.76 -26.11 -18.80
CA TYR A 110 6.71 -25.03 -18.57
C TYR A 110 6.04 -23.75 -18.04
N MET A 111 4.85 -23.41 -18.55
CA MET A 111 4.09 -22.25 -18.06
C MET A 111 3.66 -22.44 -16.60
N VAL A 112 3.24 -23.65 -16.21
CA VAL A 112 2.87 -23.99 -14.82
C VAL A 112 4.09 -23.94 -13.90
N ASP A 113 5.24 -24.47 -14.32
CA ASP A 113 6.50 -24.40 -13.56
C ASP A 113 6.98 -22.95 -13.37
N VAL A 114 6.85 -22.10 -14.38
CA VAL A 114 7.15 -20.66 -14.25
C VAL A 114 6.18 -19.98 -13.29
N ALA A 115 4.89 -20.33 -13.35
CA ALA A 115 3.84 -19.79 -12.50
C ALA A 115 4.01 -20.20 -11.02
N SER A 116 4.39 -21.45 -10.74
CA SER A 116 4.55 -21.96 -9.37
C SER A 116 5.71 -21.31 -8.62
N ARG A 117 6.70 -20.77 -9.35
CA ARG A 117 7.85 -20.04 -8.79
C ARG A 117 7.55 -18.57 -8.48
N ALA A 118 6.38 -18.04 -8.86
CA ALA A 118 6.03 -16.65 -8.64
C ALA A 118 5.67 -16.39 -7.16
N LEU A 119 6.37 -15.44 -6.53
CA LEU A 119 6.15 -15.07 -5.12
C LEU A 119 4.87 -14.24 -4.94
N ASP A 120 4.62 -13.32 -5.87
CA ASP A 120 3.54 -12.32 -5.79
C ASP A 120 2.34 -12.67 -6.69
N GLY A 121 2.17 -13.96 -6.97
CA GLY A 121 1.19 -14.46 -7.94
C GLY A 121 1.56 -14.15 -9.40
N VAL A 122 0.71 -14.59 -10.32
CA VAL A 122 0.95 -14.49 -11.77
C VAL A 122 0.09 -13.41 -12.39
N LYS A 123 0.72 -12.41 -13.02
CA LYS A 123 0.02 -11.37 -13.78
C LYS A 123 -0.30 -11.88 -15.20
N ILE A 124 -1.55 -12.24 -15.44
CA ILE A 124 -2.01 -12.66 -16.76
C ILE A 124 -2.08 -11.41 -17.67
N PRO A 125 -1.37 -11.38 -18.82
CA PRO A 125 -1.39 -10.22 -19.70
C PRO A 125 -2.74 -10.07 -20.41
N GLU A 126 -3.13 -8.83 -20.67
CA GLU A 126 -4.34 -8.54 -21.46
C GLU A 126 -4.25 -9.11 -22.89
N LYS A 127 -5.41 -9.49 -23.45
CA LYS A 127 -5.53 -10.05 -24.81
C LYS A 127 -4.84 -9.20 -25.87
N LYS A 128 -4.96 -7.87 -25.79
CA LYS A 128 -4.33 -6.93 -26.74
C LYS A 128 -2.80 -7.00 -26.67
N ASN A 129 -2.26 -7.03 -25.46
CA ASN A 129 -0.81 -7.10 -25.20
C ASN A 129 -0.25 -8.47 -25.61
N MET A 130 -1.00 -9.54 -25.36
CA MET A 130 -0.64 -10.88 -25.81
C MET A 130 -0.62 -10.97 -27.34
N ARG A 131 -1.64 -10.43 -28.02
CA ARG A 131 -1.68 -10.40 -29.49
C ARG A 131 -0.50 -9.61 -30.08
N ALA A 132 -0.20 -8.44 -29.53
CA ALA A 132 0.94 -7.64 -29.95
C ALA A 132 2.27 -8.41 -29.78
N SER A 133 2.45 -9.08 -28.63
CA SER A 133 3.62 -9.90 -28.35
C SER A 133 3.79 -11.06 -29.33
N ILE A 134 2.70 -11.73 -29.70
CA ILE A 134 2.71 -12.82 -30.70
C ILE A 134 3.15 -12.29 -32.07
N ILE A 135 2.54 -11.19 -32.54
CA ILE A 135 2.88 -10.57 -33.83
C ILE A 135 4.35 -10.14 -33.83
N HIS A 136 4.82 -9.54 -32.75
CA HIS A 136 6.21 -9.11 -32.61
C HIS A 136 7.18 -10.30 -32.68
N ARG A 137 6.91 -11.39 -31.94
CA ARG A 137 7.74 -12.60 -31.97
C ARG A 137 7.75 -13.23 -33.36
N PHE A 138 6.61 -13.26 -34.05
CA PHE A 138 6.52 -13.74 -35.42
C PHE A 138 7.39 -12.89 -36.38
N GLN A 139 7.27 -11.57 -36.32
CA GLN A 139 8.07 -10.66 -37.13
C GLN A 139 9.57 -10.84 -36.90
N LYS A 140 9.98 -10.97 -35.64
CA LYS A 140 11.38 -11.24 -35.26
C LYS A 140 11.88 -12.56 -35.89
N ASN A 141 11.12 -13.64 -35.78
CA ASN A 141 11.48 -14.93 -36.36
C ASN A 141 11.61 -14.85 -37.89
N VAL A 142 10.71 -14.14 -38.58
CA VAL A 142 10.78 -13.93 -40.03
C VAL A 142 12.02 -13.10 -40.41
N GLN A 143 12.37 -12.09 -39.63
CA GLN A 143 13.59 -11.30 -39.85
C GLN A 143 14.85 -12.15 -39.66
N GLU A 144 14.92 -12.93 -38.59
CA GLU A 144 16.05 -13.85 -38.34
C GLU A 144 16.20 -14.88 -39.45
N LEU A 145 15.09 -15.48 -39.89
CA LEU A 145 15.10 -16.41 -41.01
C LEU A 145 15.59 -15.74 -42.29
N ARG A 146 15.13 -14.52 -42.55
CA ARG A 146 15.55 -13.73 -43.71
C ARG A 146 17.05 -13.43 -43.70
N HIS A 147 17.61 -13.10 -42.53
CA HIS A 147 19.06 -12.92 -42.37
C HIS A 147 19.82 -14.21 -42.69
N LYS A 148 19.35 -15.36 -42.18
CA LYS A 148 19.96 -16.67 -42.45
C LYS A 148 19.90 -17.05 -43.94
N LEU A 149 18.84 -16.67 -44.63
CA LEU A 149 18.65 -16.97 -46.06
C LEU A 149 19.27 -15.91 -47.00
N ASN A 150 19.91 -14.86 -46.47
CA ASN A 150 20.53 -13.76 -47.23
C ASN A 150 19.62 -13.08 -48.28
N VAL A 151 18.31 -13.04 -48.03
CA VAL A 151 17.36 -12.47 -48.99
C VAL A 151 17.35 -10.94 -48.86
N ARG A 152 17.96 -10.24 -49.83
CA ARG A 152 17.89 -8.78 -49.98
C ARG A 152 16.58 -8.37 -50.65
N THR A 153 15.46 -8.37 -49.94
CA THR A 153 14.24 -7.67 -50.40
C THR A 153 14.13 -6.26 -49.80
N PRO A 154 13.87 -5.21 -50.60
CA PRO A 154 13.69 -3.87 -50.06
C PRO A 154 12.52 -3.84 -49.06
N ILE A 155 12.76 -3.27 -47.87
CA ILE A 155 11.90 -3.28 -46.67
C ILE A 155 10.47 -2.76 -46.95
N HIS A 156 10.27 -2.01 -48.03
CA HIS A 156 9.00 -1.40 -48.40
C HIS A 156 7.92 -2.35 -48.96
N SER A 157 8.25 -3.57 -49.42
CA SER A 157 7.22 -4.45 -50.03
C SER A 157 6.31 -5.15 -49.02
N LEU A 158 6.83 -5.54 -47.86
CA LEU A 158 6.06 -6.26 -46.84
C LEU A 158 5.13 -5.37 -46.02
N ILE A 159 5.53 -4.11 -45.76
CA ILE A 159 4.64 -3.13 -45.10
C ILE A 159 3.41 -2.83 -45.98
N ARG A 160 3.58 -2.76 -47.31
CA ARG A 160 2.46 -2.62 -48.25
C ARG A 160 1.53 -3.85 -48.26
N PHE A 161 2.06 -5.06 -48.11
CA PHE A 161 1.25 -6.29 -48.07
C PHE A 161 0.35 -6.36 -46.82
N PHE A 162 0.85 -5.95 -45.65
CA PHE A 162 0.03 -5.89 -44.43
C PHE A 162 -0.94 -4.70 -44.41
N ALA A 163 -0.61 -3.57 -45.05
CA ALA A 163 -1.56 -2.48 -45.27
C ALA A 163 -2.73 -2.91 -46.18
N TYR A 164 -2.47 -3.76 -47.17
CA TYR A 164 -3.51 -4.31 -48.08
C TYR A 164 -4.43 -5.33 -47.40
N LEU A 165 -3.94 -6.07 -46.40
CA LEU A 165 -4.74 -7.08 -45.68
C LEU A 165 -5.43 -6.54 -44.41
N GLY A 166 -5.10 -5.33 -43.94
CA GLY A 166 -5.49 -4.84 -42.61
C GLY A 166 -6.22 -3.49 -42.53
N CYS A 167 -6.38 -2.74 -43.62
CA CYS A 167 -7.00 -1.40 -43.57
C CYS A 167 -8.31 -1.30 -44.38
N ARG A 168 -9.30 -2.14 -44.06
CA ARG A 168 -10.70 -1.69 -44.15
C ARG A 168 -11.07 -1.14 -42.78
N ALA A 169 -10.85 0.16 -42.61
CA ALA A 169 -11.46 0.93 -41.53
C ALA A 169 -12.98 0.68 -41.58
N THR A 170 -13.48 -0.08 -40.63
CA THR A 170 -14.91 -0.12 -40.33
C THR A 170 -15.32 1.29 -39.95
N ARG A 171 -15.95 2.00 -40.89
CA ARG A 171 -16.86 3.10 -40.57
C ARG A 171 -17.89 2.53 -39.59
N PHE A 172 -17.68 2.78 -38.30
CA PHE A 172 -18.76 2.69 -37.33
C PHE A 172 -19.76 3.77 -37.72
N GLY A 173 -20.79 3.34 -38.46
CA GLY A 173 -21.99 4.12 -38.63
C GLY A 173 -22.56 4.40 -37.25
N VAL A 174 -22.55 5.68 -36.88
CA VAL A 174 -23.36 6.23 -35.80
C VAL A 174 -24.81 5.95 -36.18
N ARG A 175 -25.37 4.84 -35.67
CA ARG A 175 -26.82 4.61 -35.67
C ARG A 175 -27.37 5.42 -34.51
N SER A 176 -28.12 6.46 -34.84
CA SER A 176 -28.94 7.25 -33.93
C SER A 176 -29.78 6.34 -33.03
N PRO A 177 -29.90 6.63 -31.72
CA PRO A 177 -30.81 5.91 -30.84
C PRO A 177 -32.25 6.28 -31.20
N SER A 178 -33.01 5.26 -31.65
CA SER A 178 -34.47 5.32 -31.78
C SER A 178 -35.10 5.17 -30.39
N PRO A 179 -36.13 5.97 -30.02
CA PRO A 179 -36.76 5.90 -28.71
C PRO A 179 -37.69 4.68 -28.63
N ALA A 180 -37.24 3.64 -27.93
CA ALA A 180 -38.08 2.49 -27.60
C ALA A 180 -38.86 2.77 -26.31
N THR A 181 -40.16 2.92 -26.52
CA THR A 181 -41.30 2.89 -25.62
C THR A 181 -41.11 1.99 -24.39
N HIS A 182 -41.33 2.58 -23.21
CA HIS A 182 -41.48 1.88 -21.94
C HIS A 182 -42.68 0.92 -21.98
N GLY A 183 -42.42 -0.38 -21.85
CA GLY A 183 -43.41 -1.41 -21.53
C GLY A 183 -42.80 -2.37 -20.52
N ARG A 184 -42.94 -2.07 -19.23
CA ARG A 184 -42.45 -2.87 -18.11
C ARG A 184 -43.63 -3.65 -17.53
N PRO A 185 -43.74 -4.98 -17.72
CA PRO A 185 -44.68 -5.77 -16.94
C PRO A 185 -44.14 -6.02 -15.54
N ALA A 186 -45.05 -5.93 -14.57
CA ALA A 186 -44.83 -6.11 -13.15
C ALA A 186 -44.29 -7.50 -12.82
N ILE A 187 -43.23 -7.55 -12.00
CA ILE A 187 -42.77 -8.78 -11.37
C ILE A 187 -43.60 -8.95 -10.10
N GLU A 188 -44.45 -9.97 -10.11
CA GLU A 188 -45.22 -10.43 -8.97
C GLU A 188 -44.29 -10.85 -7.83
N THR A 189 -44.50 -10.24 -6.67
CA THR A 189 -43.98 -10.66 -5.38
C THR A 189 -44.52 -12.03 -5.01
N ARG A 190 -43.71 -13.08 -5.18
CA ARG A 190 -43.95 -14.38 -4.53
C ARG A 190 -43.62 -14.27 -3.04
N THR A 191 -44.67 -14.11 -2.26
CA THR A 191 -44.74 -14.41 -0.83
C THR A 191 -44.18 -15.81 -0.55
N SER A 192 -43.14 -15.91 0.28
CA SER A 192 -42.66 -17.17 0.86
C SER A 192 -43.13 -17.27 2.32
N PRO A 193 -43.51 -18.47 2.80
CA PRO A 193 -44.25 -18.64 4.05
C PRO A 193 -43.38 -18.65 5.33
N SER A 194 -44.07 -18.34 6.43
CA SER A 194 -43.67 -18.23 7.83
C SER A 194 -42.88 -19.41 8.44
N PRO A 195 -42.15 -19.18 9.54
CA PRO A 195 -41.38 -20.19 10.24
C PRO A 195 -42.25 -21.10 11.12
N VAL A 196 -41.93 -22.40 11.12
CA VAL A 196 -42.50 -23.42 12.00
C VAL A 196 -41.85 -23.31 13.38
N THR A 197 -42.65 -22.99 14.39
CA THR A 197 -42.28 -23.05 15.81
C THR A 197 -42.19 -24.52 16.24
N GLY A 198 -40.97 -25.01 16.44
CA GLY A 198 -40.71 -26.31 17.04
C GLY A 198 -40.54 -26.19 18.55
N SER A 199 -41.62 -26.45 19.31
CA SER A 199 -41.53 -26.84 20.72
C SER A 199 -41.21 -28.32 20.83
N ARG A 200 -40.10 -28.70 21.46
CA ARG A 200 -40.00 -29.99 22.17
C ARG A 200 -38.82 -30.07 23.14
N LYS A 201 -39.21 -30.26 24.41
CA LYS A 201 -38.52 -30.81 25.58
C LYS A 201 -37.41 -29.98 26.23
#